data_AF-A0A4Q3JPQ0-F1
#
_entry.id   AF-A0A4Q3JPQ0-F1
#
_cell.length_a   1.000
_cell.length_b   1.000
_cell.length_c   1.000
_cell.angle_alpha   90.00
_cell.angle_beta   90.00
_cell.angle_gamma   90.00
#
_symmetry.space_group_name_H-M   'P 1'
#
loop_
_entity.id
_entity.type
_entity.pdbx_description
1 polymer ?
#
loop_
_entity_poly.entity_id
_entity_poly.type
_entity_poly.pdbx_seq_one_letter_code
_entity_poly.pdbx_strand_id
1 'polypeptide(L)' 'MVVVTGGGELRRDIGGGYGHMAMQNDTVAHFGLGACEQIDEIRVRWPGNPVEQVVKGVVPGTLVEITEGVAESKVLIEE' A
#
# COMPACT_ATOMS: atom_id res chain seq x y z
N MET A 1 -4.33 -4.55 -2.37
CA MET A 1 -3.01 -4.26 -1.77
C MET A 1 -2.73 -5.24 -0.64
N VAL A 2 -1.51 -5.75 -0.55
CA VAL A 2 -1.04 -6.66 0.50
C VAL A 2 0.27 -6.13 1.08
N VAL A 3 0.41 -6.17 2.40
CA VAL A 3 1.65 -5.88 3.12
C VAL A 3 2.11 -7.16 3.79
N VAL A 4 3.34 -7.58 3.50
CA VAL A 4 3.98 -8.77 4.05
C VAL A 4 5.00 -8.34 5.09
N THR A 5 4.91 -8.94 6.26
CA THR A 5 5.82 -8.74 7.38
C THR A 5 6.29 -10.09 7.91
N GLY A 6 7.36 -10.11 8.71
CA GLY A 6 7.81 -11.34 9.38
C GLY A 6 6.76 -11.99 10.29
N GLY A 7 5.71 -11.25 10.68
CA GLY A 7 4.58 -11.73 11.48
C GLY A 7 3.37 -12.21 10.68
N GLY A 8 3.36 -12.05 9.35
CA GLY A 8 2.26 -12.46 8.47
C GLY A 8 1.88 -11.42 7.41
N GLU A 9 0.77 -11.68 6.72
CA GLU A 9 0.28 -10.85 5.61
C GLU A 9 -0.98 -10.08 6.02
N LEU A 10 -1.01 -8.77 5.73
CA LEU A 10 -2.19 -7.92 5.86
C LEU A 10 -2.71 -7.55 4.48
N ARG A 11 -4.02 -7.67 4.25
CA ARG A 11 -4.67 -7.34 2.97
C ARG A 11 -5.67 -6.19 3.12
N ARG A 12 -5.63 -5.26 2.16
CA ARG A 12 -6.63 -4.20 1.97
C ARG A 12 -6.97 -4.06 0.50
N ASP A 13 -8.25 -4.08 0.18
CA ASP A 13 -8.74 -3.75 -1.15
C ASP A 13 -9.10 -2.26 -1.18
N ILE A 14 -8.51 -1.52 -2.11
CA ILE A 14 -8.76 -0.10 -2.34
C ILE A 14 -9.64 -0.01 -3.58
N GLY A 15 -10.83 0.56 -3.43
CA GLY A 15 -11.78 0.74 -4.52
C GLY A 15 -11.83 2.19 -4.98
N GLY A 16 -12.04 2.40 -6.29
CA GLY A 16 -12.42 3.71 -6.83
C GLY A 16 -13.86 4.02 -6.45
N GLY A 17 -14.04 4.65 -5.29
CA GLY A 17 -15.28 5.15 -4.70
C GLY A 17 -16.61 4.96 -5.42
N TYR A 18 -17.55 4.29 -4.74
CA TYR A 18 -19.00 4.37 -5.02
C TYR A 18 -19.76 4.77 -3.74
N GLY A 19 -19.34 5.88 -3.10
CA GLY A 19 -20.08 6.52 -2.01
C GLY A 19 -21.21 7.41 -2.53
N HIS A 20 -22.08 7.91 -1.63
CA HIS A 20 -23.08 8.93 -1.98
C HIS A 20 -22.39 10.10 -2.72
N MET A 21 -22.80 10.36 -3.96
CA MET A 21 -22.20 11.39 -4.83
C MET A 21 -20.71 11.20 -5.17
N ALA A 22 -20.18 9.96 -5.15
CA ALA A 22 -18.78 9.66 -5.46
C ALA A 22 -17.73 10.36 -4.55
N MET A 23 -18.13 10.80 -3.36
CA MET A 23 -17.27 11.57 -2.43
C MET A 23 -16.27 10.73 -1.62
N GLN A 24 -16.26 9.41 -1.77
CA GLN A 24 -15.30 8.53 -1.07
C GLN A 24 -14.31 7.94 -2.07
N ASN A 25 -13.31 8.72 -2.46
CA ASN A 25 -12.29 8.37 -3.43
C ASN A 25 -10.89 8.25 -2.81
N ASP A 26 -10.81 7.96 -1.52
CA ASP A 26 -9.53 7.84 -0.83
C ASP A 26 -8.74 6.61 -1.33
N THR A 27 -7.50 6.84 -1.72
CA THR A 27 -6.56 5.81 -2.20
C THR A 27 -5.52 5.45 -1.15
N VAL A 28 -5.59 6.01 0.05
CA VAL A 28 -4.69 5.69 1.16
C VAL A 28 -5.16 4.43 1.87
N ALA A 29 -4.26 3.45 2.02
CA ALA A 29 -4.52 2.26 2.82
C ALA A 29 -3.68 2.27 4.09
N HIS A 30 -4.35 2.33 5.24
CA HIS A 30 -3.72 2.23 6.54
C HIS A 30 -3.58 0.76 6.98
N PHE A 31 -2.37 0.40 7.40
CA PHE A 31 -2.04 -0.91 7.95
C PHE A 31 -1.59 -0.78 9.41
N GLY A 32 -2.27 -1.47 10.32
CA GLY A 32 -1.90 -1.53 11.72
C GLY A 32 -0.75 -2.52 11.92
N LEU A 33 0.49 -2.01 11.96
CA LEU A 33 1.69 -2.85 12.04
C LEU A 33 2.05 -3.29 13.46
N GLY A 34 1.44 -2.70 14.50
CA GLY A 34 1.75 -3.03 15.89
C GLY A 34 3.21 -2.79 16.25
N ALA A 35 3.87 -3.78 16.86
CA ALA A 35 5.30 -3.73 17.21
C ALA A 35 6.22 -4.25 16.09
N CYS A 36 5.74 -4.28 14.83
CA CYS A 36 6.53 -4.73 13.70
C CYS A 36 7.60 -3.69 13.34
N GLU A 37 8.87 -4.09 13.44
CA GLU A 37 10.03 -3.23 13.16
C GLU A 37 10.49 -3.29 11.70
N GLN A 38 9.95 -4.22 10.90
CA GLN A 38 10.36 -4.42 9.51
C GLN A 38 9.21 -4.91 8.61
N ILE A 39 9.01 -4.23 7.48
CA ILE A 39 8.14 -4.68 6.39
C ILE A 39 9.03 -5.34 5.33
N ASP A 40 8.74 -6.61 5.00
CA ASP A 40 9.49 -7.34 3.99
C ASP A 40 9.17 -6.77 2.60
N GLU A 41 7.88 -6.71 2.28
CA GLU A 41 7.39 -6.18 1.02
C GLU A 41 5.93 -5.73 1.03
N ILE A 42 5.62 -4.83 0.11
CA ILE A 42 4.27 -4.40 -0.23
C ILE A 42 3.98 -4.89 -1.64
N ARG A 43 2.89 -5.64 -1.82
CA ARG A 43 2.40 -6.10 -3.12
C ARG A 43 1.14 -5.35 -3.50
N VAL A 44 1.15 -4.71 -4.66
CA VAL A 44 -0.01 -4.00 -5.21
C VAL A 44 -0.47 -4.71 -6.48
N ARG A 45 -1.74 -5.11 -6.48
CA ARG A 45 -2.44 -5.61 -7.67
C ARG A 45 -3.33 -4.50 -8.19
N TRP A 46 -3.01 -3.99 -9.38
CA TRP A 46 -3.80 -2.97 -10.05
C TRP A 46 -4.90 -3.61 -10.90
N PRO A 47 -6.08 -2.99 -11.03
CA PRO A 47 -7.18 -3.56 -11.80
C PRO A 47 -6.87 -3.68 -13.31
N GLY A 48 -6.01 -2.82 -13.86
CA GLY A 48 -5.62 -2.82 -15.27
C GLY A 48 -4.34 -3.60 -15.59
N ASN A 49 -3.60 -4.07 -14.58
CA ASN A 49 -2.29 -4.69 -14.76
C ASN A 49 -2.28 -6.12 -14.21
N PRO A 50 -2.00 -7.13 -15.04
CA PRO A 50 -1.93 -8.52 -14.57
C PRO A 50 -0.70 -8.81 -13.69
N VAL A 51 0.31 -7.93 -13.74
CA VAL A 51 1.55 -8.08 -12.97
C VAL A 51 1.43 -7.31 -11.65
N GLU A 52 1.74 -7.97 -10.54
CA GLU A 52 1.81 -7.33 -9.22
C GLU A 52 3.05 -6.46 -9.10
N GLN A 53 2.88 -5.25 -8.63
CA GLN A 53 3.97 -4.34 -8.30
C GLN A 53 4.45 -4.66 -6.88
N VAL A 54 5.76 -4.88 -6.71
CA VAL A 54 6.36 -5.26 -5.44
C VAL A 54 7.35 -4.18 -5.00
N VAL A 55 7.14 -3.64 -3.80
CA VAL A 55 8.03 -2.69 -3.15
C VAL A 55 8.66 -3.39 -1.95
N LYS A 56 9.99 -3.36 -1.81
CA LYS A 56 10.73 -4.05 -0.74
C LYS A 56 11.44 -3.06 0.18
N GLY A 57 11.74 -3.50 1.40
CA GLY A 57 12.57 -2.71 2.34
C GLY A 57 11.88 -1.44 2.83
N VAL A 58 10.57 -1.52 3.08
CA VAL A 58 9.79 -0.37 3.55
C VAL A 58 9.97 -0.20 5.05
N VAL A 59 10.23 1.04 5.49
CA VAL A 59 10.35 1.39 6.90
C VAL A 59 8.95 1.54 7.50
N PRO A 60 8.61 0.82 8.60
CA PRO A 60 7.35 1.04 9.31
C PRO A 60 7.15 2.50 9.73
N GLY A 61 5.89 2.94 9.80
CA GLY A 61 5.55 4.31 10.21
C GLY A 61 5.82 5.39 9.16
N THR A 62 6.08 5.01 7.91
CA THR A 62 6.23 5.95 6.79
C THR A 62 5.01 5.95 5.89
N LEU A 63 4.77 7.07 5.19
CA LEU A 63 3.82 7.14 4.09
C LEU A 63 4.54 6.76 2.80
N VAL A 64 4.04 5.77 2.08
CA VAL A 64 4.62 5.33 0.81
C VAL A 64 3.63 5.57 -0.31
N GLU A 65 4.04 6.36 -1.30
CA GLU A 65 3.31 6.58 -2.54
C GLU A 65 3.76 5.55 -3.58
N ILE A 66 2.79 4.79 -4.10
CA ILE A 66 3.01 3.76 -5.13
C ILE A 66 2.11 4.09 -6.31
N THR A 67 2.73 4.34 -7.46
CA THR A 67 2.04 4.69 -8.70
C THR A 67 2.12 3.54 -9.68
N GLU A 68 0.98 3.17 -10.27
CA GLU A 68 0.92 2.12 -11.30
C GLU A 68 1.89 2.41 -12.45
N GLY A 69 2.66 1.40 -12.85
CA GLY A 69 3.61 1.50 -13.96
C GLY A 69 4.90 2.28 -13.64
N VAL A 70 5.02 2.86 -12.45
CA VAL A 70 6.27 3.49 -11.97
C VAL A 70 7.03 2.48 -11.14
N ALA A 71 8.22 2.08 -11.59
CA ALA A 71 9.02 1.07 -10.90
C ALA A 71 9.46 1.50 -9.50
N GLU A 72 9.69 2.81 -9.29
CA GLU A 72 10.10 3.36 -8.01
C GLU A 72 8.90 3.84 -7.18
N SER A 73 8.87 3.43 -5.91
CA SER A 73 7.96 3.99 -4.90
C SER A 73 8.60 5.18 -4.20
N LYS A 74 7.80 6.20 -3.86
CA LYS A 74 8.28 7.37 -3.13
C LYS A 74 7.93 7.27 -1.66
N VAL A 75 8.94 7.36 -0.78
CA VAL A 75 8.70 7.51 0.66
C VAL A 75 8.48 8.99 0.96
N LEU A 76 7.32 9.28 1.52
CA LEU A 76 6.93 10.57 2.05
C LEU A 76 7.15 10.49 3.56
N ILE A 77 8.17 11.19 4.05
CA ILE A 77 8.41 11.34 5.49
C ILE A 77 7.56 12.51 5.93
N GLU A 78 6.55 12.27 6.75
CA GLU A 78 5.88 13.34 7.49
C GLU A 78 6.74 13.69 8.72
N GLU A 79 7.00 14.98 8.92
CA GLU A 79 7.82 15.54 10.02
C GLU A 79 7.18 15.38 11.40
#